data_AF-A0A1H8PZ80-F1
#
_entry.id   AF-A0A1H8PZ80-F1
#
_cell.length_a   1.000
_cell.length_b   1.000
_cell.length_c   1.000
_cell.angle_alpha   90.00
_cell.angle_beta   90.00
_cell.angle_gamma   90.00
#
_symmetry.space_group_name_H-M   'P 1'
#
loop_
_entity.id
_entity.type
_entity.pdbx_description
1 polymer ?
#
loop_
_entity_poly.entity_id
_entity_poly.type
_entity_poly.pdbx_seq_one_letter_code
_entity_poly.pdbx_strand_id
1 'polypeptide(L)'
;MKRQTGIWIDSSKAIIVALDGDTEKITEIDSEVENSVHHNDEGNKGTFSGVHHGNSDKKFDDRKKQELDYFIKSVLSYVKKSDELIVFGPAQTKTKLEQKLMTDHLIEPGKLKAVETADKMTLNQIVEKVRRFYNPFEYKEPKP
;
A
#
# COMPACT_ATOMS: atom_id res chain seq x y z
N MET A 1 13.03 17.57 -12.22
CA MET A 1 12.10 16.48 -12.59
C MET A 1 11.19 16.25 -11.39
N LYS A 2 9.90 15.97 -11.61
CA LYS A 2 8.96 15.73 -10.52
C LYS A 2 8.96 14.23 -10.19
N ARG A 3 8.96 13.90 -8.90
CA ARG A 3 8.74 12.53 -8.42
C ARG A 3 7.26 12.27 -8.31
N GLN A 4 6.76 11.47 -9.25
CA GLN A 4 5.37 11.09 -9.31
C GLN A 4 5.23 9.71 -8.68
N THR A 5 4.31 9.55 -7.74
CA THR A 5 4.17 8.30 -7.00
C THR A 5 2.71 7.86 -7.01
N GLY A 6 2.49 6.60 -7.35
CA GLY A 6 1.19 5.97 -7.25
C GLY A 6 1.20 4.86 -6.21
N ILE A 7 0.15 4.80 -5.41
CA ILE A 7 0.01 3.81 -4.35
C ILE A 7 -1.27 3.05 -4.58
N TRP A 8 -1.14 1.77 -4.87
CA TRP A 8 -2.24 0.83 -4.77
C TRP A 8 -2.23 0.22 -3.36
N ILE A 9 -3.33 0.30 -2.64
CA ILE A 9 -3.43 -0.25 -1.28
C ILE A 9 -4.71 -1.08 -1.12
N ASP A 10 -4.53 -2.28 -0.61
CA ASP A 10 -5.61 -3.20 -0.23
C ASP A 10 -5.49 -3.57 1.26
N SER A 11 -6.36 -4.47 1.72
CA SER A 11 -6.33 -5.03 3.07
C SER A 11 -5.11 -5.93 3.30
N SER A 12 -4.64 -6.61 2.25
CA SER A 12 -3.58 -7.62 2.33
C SER A 12 -2.19 -7.08 1.96
N LYS A 13 -2.07 -6.07 1.08
CA LYS A 13 -0.78 -5.48 0.69
C LYS A 13 -0.91 -4.10 0.04
N ALA A 14 0.21 -3.40 -0.09
CA ALA A 14 0.36 -2.13 -0.78
C ALA A 14 1.47 -2.22 -1.82
N ILE A 15 1.22 -1.65 -2.99
CA ILE A 15 2.17 -1.55 -4.09
C ILE A 15 2.39 -0.07 -4.38
N ILE A 16 3.64 0.35 -4.29
CA ILE A 16 4.09 1.72 -4.49
C ILE A 16 4.88 1.77 -5.79
N VAL A 17 4.48 2.64 -6.71
CA VAL A 17 5.13 2.88 -7.98
C VAL A 17 5.63 4.31 -8.00
N ALA A 18 6.95 4.50 -8.01
CA ALA A 18 7.58 5.80 -8.14
C ALA A 18 8.12 5.98 -9.56
N LEU A 19 7.71 7.05 -10.22
CA LEU A 19 8.18 7.49 -11.53
C LEU A 19 9.10 8.70 -11.32
N ASP A 20 10.37 8.57 -11.72
CA ASP A 20 11.39 9.62 -11.69
C ASP A 20 11.92 9.79 -13.12
N GLY A 21 11.19 10.57 -13.93
CA GLY A 21 11.51 10.77 -15.34
C GLY A 21 11.42 9.47 -16.14
N ASP A 22 12.58 8.90 -16.47
CA ASP A 22 12.73 7.66 -17.24
C ASP A 22 12.78 6.41 -16.34
N THR A 23 13.02 6.58 -15.03
CA THR A 23 13.15 5.46 -14.10
C THR A 23 11.84 5.19 -13.37
N GLU A 24 11.37 3.96 -13.44
CA GLU A 24 10.27 3.46 -12.60
C GLU A 24 10.82 2.55 -11.50
N LYS A 25 10.34 2.76 -10.27
CA LYS A 25 10.68 1.93 -9.12
C LYS A 25 9.41 1.42 -8.47
N ILE A 26 9.29 0.10 -8.41
CA ILE A 26 8.16 -0.57 -7.77
C ILE A 26 8.61 -1.09 -6.40
N THR A 27 7.79 -0.90 -5.37
CA THR A 27 8.00 -1.41 -4.02
C THR A 27 6.71 -2.05 -3.55
N GLU A 28 6.76 -3.33 -3.18
CA GLU A 28 5.64 -4.05 -2.57
C GLU A 28 5.85 -4.10 -1.06
N ILE A 29 4.77 -3.87 -0.30
CA ILE A 29 4.72 -3.93 1.15
C ILE A 29 3.53 -4.81 1.50
N ASP A 30 3.77 -5.96 2.12
CA ASP A 30 2.68 -6.83 2.60
C ASP A 30 2.15 -6.38 3.95
N SER A 31 0.85 -6.61 4.19
CA SER A 31 0.20 -6.38 5.47
C SER A 31 0.49 -7.58 6.38
N GLU A 32 1.22 -7.34 7.46
CA GLU A 32 1.57 -8.38 8.45
C GLU A 32 0.31 -9.03 9.09
N VAL A 33 -0.83 -8.32 9.06
CA VAL A 33 -2.16 -8.81 9.48
C VAL A 33 -2.55 -10.12 8.80
N GLU A 34 -2.03 -10.40 7.59
CA GLU A 34 -2.28 -11.63 6.83
C GLU A 34 -1.04 -12.54 6.72
N ASN A 35 0.16 -12.03 7.03
CA ASN A 35 1.42 -12.77 6.85
C ASN A 35 1.79 -13.70 8.02
N SER A 36 0.97 -13.78 9.07
CA SER A 36 1.15 -14.75 10.16
C SER A 36 0.97 -16.22 9.72
N VAL A 37 0.74 -16.49 8.43
CA VAL A 37 0.55 -17.84 7.88
C VAL A 37 1.73 -18.33 7.01
N HIS A 38 2.63 -17.47 6.52
CA HIS A 38 3.69 -17.92 5.60
C HIS A 38 5.04 -17.21 5.78
N HIS A 39 5.72 -17.51 6.88
CA HIS A 39 7.19 -17.66 6.82
C HIS A 39 7.51 -19.15 6.94
N ASN A 40 7.38 -19.84 5.81
CA ASN A 40 8.14 -21.06 5.56
C ASN A 40 9.38 -20.64 4.76
N ASP A 41 10.50 -20.40 5.44
CA ASP A 41 11.77 -20.97 4.99
C ASP A 41 12.77 -21.02 6.16
N GLU A 42 12.98 -22.25 6.61
CA GLU A 42 14.18 -22.84 7.19
C GLU A 42 14.89 -22.16 8.39
N GLY A 43 14.55 -22.61 9.60
CA GLY A 43 15.26 -22.20 10.81
C GLY A 43 14.85 -22.88 12.12
N ASN A 44 14.72 -24.20 12.14
CA ASN A 44 14.92 -25.09 13.31
C ASN A 44 14.19 -24.82 14.67
N LYS A 45 13.63 -25.92 15.20
CA LYS A 45 13.19 -26.18 16.60
C LYS A 45 11.79 -25.74 17.00
N GLY A 46 10.88 -26.71 16.90
CA GLY A 46 10.19 -27.27 18.07
C GLY A 46 9.37 -26.30 18.92
N THR A 47 8.07 -26.52 18.98
CA THR A 47 7.38 -27.14 20.13
C THR A 47 5.88 -26.99 19.90
N PHE A 48 5.22 -28.13 19.69
CA PHE A 48 3.79 -28.27 19.93
C PHE A 48 3.51 -27.89 21.39
N SER A 49 2.77 -26.81 21.62
CA SER A 49 2.15 -26.52 22.91
C SER A 49 0.80 -25.87 22.67
N GLY A 50 -0.25 -26.59 23.04
CA GLY A 50 -1.62 -26.12 22.93
C GLY A 50 -2.01 -25.10 24.00
N VAL A 51 -3.31 -24.83 23.97
CA VAL A 51 -4.16 -24.21 25.00
C VAL A 51 -4.11 -22.68 25.05
N HIS A 52 -5.21 -22.03 24.68
CA HIS A 52 -6.16 -21.38 25.61
C HIS A 52 -7.13 -20.48 24.83
N HIS A 53 -8.35 -20.99 24.62
CA HIS A 53 -9.54 -20.21 24.32
C HIS A 53 -9.94 -19.46 25.60
N GLY A 54 -10.17 -18.13 25.49
CA GLY A 54 -10.83 -17.34 26.52
C GLY A 54 -10.10 -16.02 26.82
N ASN A 55 -10.69 -14.90 26.40
CA ASN A 55 -10.24 -13.49 26.55
C ASN A 55 -9.46 -12.89 25.37
N SER A 56 -9.56 -13.47 24.17
CA SER A 56 -8.72 -13.13 23.03
C SER A 56 -9.27 -12.00 22.14
N ASP A 57 -10.58 -11.77 22.08
CA ASP A 57 -11.20 -10.87 21.09
C ASP A 57 -10.71 -9.41 21.17
N LYS A 58 -10.65 -8.82 22.37
CA LYS A 58 -10.17 -7.42 22.52
C LYS A 58 -8.69 -7.29 22.18
N LYS A 59 -7.84 -8.21 22.65
CA LYS A 59 -6.40 -8.20 22.34
C LYS A 59 -6.11 -8.48 20.87
N PHE A 60 -6.93 -9.28 20.19
CA PHE A 60 -6.82 -9.51 18.75
C PHE A 60 -7.18 -8.26 17.95
N ASP A 61 -8.23 -7.54 18.33
CA ASP A 61 -8.65 -6.31 17.66
C ASP A 61 -7.61 -5.19 17.82
N ASP A 62 -7.04 -5.03 19.01
CA ASP A 62 -5.97 -4.06 19.28
C ASP A 62 -4.69 -4.36 18.46
N ARG A 63 -4.29 -5.63 18.35
CA ARG A 63 -3.14 -6.03 17.52
C ARG A 63 -3.35 -5.71 16.05
N LYS A 64 -4.50 -6.08 15.48
CA LYS A 64 -4.84 -5.78 14.08
C LYS A 64 -4.82 -4.28 13.79
N LYS A 65 -5.28 -3.45 14.72
CA LYS A 65 -5.21 -1.99 14.60
C LYS A 65 -3.77 -1.49 14.58
N GLN A 66 -2.91 -2.00 15.47
CA GLN A 66 -1.51 -1.61 15.51
C GLN A 66 -0.76 -2.03 14.25
N GLU A 67 -0.98 -3.25 13.76
CA GLU A 67 -0.35 -3.73 12.52
C GLU A 67 -0.80 -2.91 11.31
N LEU A 68 -2.10 -2.59 11.21
CA LEU A 68 -2.59 -1.68 10.18
C LEU A 68 -1.94 -0.29 10.30
N ASP A 69 -1.73 0.20 11.52
CA ASP A 69 -1.04 1.49 11.76
C ASP A 69 0.40 1.46 11.25
N TYR A 70 1.14 0.37 11.51
CA TYR A 70 2.51 0.18 11.03
C TYR A 70 2.57 0.03 9.51
N PHE A 71 1.65 -0.72 8.93
CA PHE A 71 1.52 -0.88 7.48
C PHE A 71 1.28 0.48 6.81
N ILE A 72 0.30 1.23 7.31
CA ILE A 72 0.01 2.59 6.86
C ILE A 72 1.23 3.50 7.03
N LYS A 73 1.90 3.51 8.19
CA LYS A 73 3.11 4.30 8.43
C LYS A 73 4.24 3.96 7.45
N SER A 74 4.43 2.69 7.13
CA SER A 74 5.44 2.24 6.18
C SER A 74 5.17 2.83 4.81
N VAL A 75 3.93 2.71 4.32
CA VAL A 75 3.49 3.33 3.06
C VAL A 75 3.68 4.85 3.08
N LEU A 76 3.30 5.51 4.18
CA LEU A 76 3.43 6.96 4.37
C LEU A 76 4.88 7.45 4.28
N SER A 77 5.86 6.66 4.74
CA SER A 77 7.27 7.02 4.68
C SER A 77 7.81 7.13 3.25
N TYR A 78 7.23 6.40 2.29
CA TYR A 78 7.58 6.52 0.87
C TYR A 78 6.94 7.76 0.24
N VAL A 79 5.72 8.09 0.67
CA VAL A 79 4.96 9.23 0.13
C VAL A 79 5.64 10.57 0.40
N LYS A 80 6.25 10.74 1.58
CA LYS A 80 6.91 12.01 1.97
C LYS A 80 7.99 12.48 0.98
N LYS A 81 8.58 11.55 0.22
CA LYS A 81 9.65 11.82 -0.75
C LYS A 81 9.14 12.15 -2.16
N SER A 82 7.82 12.08 -2.37
CA SER A 82 7.16 12.35 -3.64
C SER A 82 6.67 13.79 -3.75
N ASP A 83 6.67 14.32 -4.97
CA ASP A 83 6.11 15.64 -5.30
C ASP A 83 4.61 15.54 -5.61
N GLU A 84 4.20 14.44 -6.24
CA GLU A 84 2.82 14.18 -6.64
C GLU A 84 2.45 12.75 -6.26
N LEU A 85 1.25 12.59 -5.71
CA LEU A 85 0.75 11.32 -5.19
C LEU A 85 -0.63 11.00 -5.74
N ILE A 86 -0.83 9.77 -6.21
CA ILE A 86 -2.17 9.16 -6.34
C ILE A 86 -2.30 7.96 -5.42
N VAL A 87 -3.49 7.79 -4.85
CA VAL A 87 -3.84 6.65 -4.00
C VAL A 87 -5.01 5.95 -4.64
N PHE A 88 -4.96 4.62 -4.78
CA PHE A 88 -6.08 3.86 -5.30
C PHE A 88 -6.16 2.46 -4.71
N GLY A 89 -7.32 1.84 -4.80
CA GLY A 89 -7.50 0.46 -4.38
C GLY A 89 -8.92 0.09 -3.93
N PRO A 90 -9.17 -1.21 -3.70
CA PRO A 90 -10.53 -1.71 -3.49
C PRO A 90 -11.01 -1.47 -2.05
N ALA A 91 -10.08 -1.35 -1.11
CA ALA A 91 -10.39 -1.34 0.31
C ALA A 91 -10.84 0.03 0.86
N GLN A 92 -11.39 0.02 2.08
CA GLN A 92 -11.55 1.21 2.93
C GLN A 92 -10.20 1.74 3.46
N THR A 93 -9.12 0.96 3.29
CA THR A 93 -7.77 1.30 3.71
C THR A 93 -7.26 2.59 3.05
N LYS A 94 -7.67 2.88 1.81
CA LYS A 94 -7.34 4.14 1.13
C LYS A 94 -7.87 5.36 1.87
N THR A 95 -9.07 5.29 2.42
CA THR A 95 -9.69 6.38 3.18
C THR A 95 -8.97 6.59 4.50
N LYS A 96 -8.54 5.50 5.17
CA LYS A 96 -7.68 5.61 6.37
C LYS A 96 -6.33 6.24 6.06
N LEU A 97 -5.71 5.87 4.93
CA LEU A 97 -4.46 6.47 4.47
C LEU A 97 -4.64 7.97 4.21
N GLU A 98 -5.70 8.36 3.49
CA GLU A 98 -6.05 9.76 3.23
C GLU A 98 -6.23 10.54 4.54
N GLN A 99 -7.04 10.01 5.47
CA GLN A 99 -7.24 10.65 6.77
C GLN A 99 -5.92 10.84 7.52
N LYS A 100 -5.07 9.81 7.57
CA LYS A 100 -3.73 9.92 8.17
C LYS A 100 -2.85 10.97 7.48
N LEU A 101 -2.84 10.99 6.15
CA LEU A 101 -2.10 11.98 5.37
C LEU A 101 -2.52 13.41 5.73
N MET A 102 -3.82 13.65 5.90
CA MET A 102 -4.38 14.94 6.25
C MET A 102 -4.16 15.29 7.74
N THR A 103 -4.44 14.37 8.66
CA THR A 103 -4.31 14.59 10.11
C THR A 103 -2.87 14.82 10.55
N ASP A 104 -1.93 14.02 10.04
CA ASP A 104 -0.51 14.13 10.41
C ASP A 104 0.24 15.16 9.54
N HIS A 105 -0.44 15.90 8.66
CA HIS A 105 0.16 16.87 7.71
C HIS A 105 1.39 16.30 6.97
N LEU A 106 1.34 15.01 6.64
CA LEU A 106 2.51 14.27 6.12
C LEU A 106 2.85 14.64 4.69
N ILE A 107 1.92 15.29 3.99
CA ILE A 107 2.06 15.77 2.64
C ILE A 107 1.63 17.23 2.57
N GLU A 108 2.26 17.97 1.66
CA GLU A 108 1.87 19.34 1.40
C GLU A 108 0.48 19.36 0.72
N PRO A 109 -0.36 20.36 1.03
CA PRO A 109 -1.65 20.50 0.39
C PRO A 109 -1.46 20.61 -1.13
N GLY A 110 -2.10 19.70 -1.88
CA GLY A 110 -1.98 19.62 -3.34
C GLY A 110 -1.00 18.55 -3.87
N LYS A 111 -0.23 17.87 -3.00
CA LYS A 111 0.55 16.69 -3.41
C LYS A 111 -0.35 15.51 -3.77
N LEU A 112 -1.38 15.26 -2.97
CA LEU A 112 -2.40 14.25 -3.27
C LEU A 112 -3.26 14.74 -4.44
N LYS A 113 -3.09 14.11 -5.60
CA LYS A 113 -3.79 14.44 -6.85
C LYS A 113 -5.14 13.76 -6.95
N ALA A 114 -5.21 12.50 -6.52
CA ALA A 114 -6.43 11.70 -6.63
C ALA A 114 -6.44 10.56 -5.61
N VAL A 115 -7.65 10.25 -5.13
CA VAL A 115 -7.95 9.04 -4.38
C VAL A 115 -9.04 8.28 -5.14
N GLU A 116 -8.69 7.16 -5.76
CA GLU A 116 -9.63 6.40 -6.60
C GLU A 116 -9.98 5.04 -5.98
N THR A 117 -11.21 4.59 -6.20
CA THR A 117 -11.54 3.18 -5.96
C THR A 117 -11.13 2.39 -7.19
N ALA A 118 -10.40 1.30 -6.99
CA ALA A 118 -9.99 0.38 -8.06
C ALA A 118 -10.17 -1.05 -7.57
N ASP A 119 -10.56 -1.98 -8.43
CA ASP A 119 -10.63 -3.40 -8.08
C ASP A 119 -9.24 -4.00 -7.78
N LYS A 120 -9.20 -5.31 -7.50
CA LYS A 120 -7.94 -6.04 -7.42
C LYS A 120 -7.20 -5.94 -8.75
N MET A 121 -6.02 -5.33 -8.72
CA MET A 121 -5.17 -5.14 -9.89
C MET A 121 -3.86 -5.91 -9.71
N THR A 122 -3.29 -6.38 -10.82
CA THR A 122 -1.94 -6.95 -10.82
C THR A 122 -0.89 -5.84 -10.81
N LEU A 123 0.36 -6.16 -10.47
CA LEU A 123 1.46 -5.20 -10.48
C LEU A 123 1.56 -4.44 -11.81
N ASN A 124 1.44 -5.13 -12.95
CA ASN A 124 1.50 -4.51 -14.27
C ASN A 124 0.33 -3.54 -14.50
N GLN A 125 -0.88 -3.90 -14.08
CA GLN A 125 -2.06 -3.01 -14.18
C GLN A 125 -1.93 -1.78 -13.28
N ILE A 126 -1.32 -1.94 -12.10
CA ILE A 126 -1.03 -0.84 -11.17
C ILE A 126 -0.05 0.12 -11.82
N VAL A 127 1.10 -0.38 -12.31
CA VAL A 127 2.11 0.45 -13.00
C VAL A 127 1.50 1.17 -14.21
N GLU A 128 0.73 0.45 -15.03
CA GLU A 128 0.05 1.02 -16.19
C GLU A 128 -0.94 2.13 -15.79
N LYS A 129 -1.74 1.92 -14.73
CA LYS A 129 -2.66 2.95 -14.24
C LYS A 129 -1.92 4.20 -13.75
N VAL A 130 -0.81 4.03 -13.02
CA VAL A 130 0.03 5.15 -12.55
C VAL A 130 0.64 5.89 -13.73
N ARG A 131 1.22 5.17 -14.69
CA ARG A 131 1.78 5.74 -15.90
C ARG A 131 0.73 6.50 -16.71
N ARG A 132 -0.44 5.91 -16.93
CA ARG A 132 -1.56 6.53 -17.66
C ARG A 132 -2.08 7.79 -16.97
N PHE A 133 -2.09 7.81 -15.63
CA PHE A 133 -2.52 8.97 -14.87
C PHE A 133 -1.58 10.18 -15.08
N TYR A 134 -0.28 9.95 -15.01
CA TYR A 134 0.72 11.03 -15.12
C TYR A 134 1.13 11.33 -16.57
N ASN A 135 0.97 10.37 -17.46
CA ASN A 135 1.38 10.46 -18.85
C ASN A 135 0.31 9.88 -19.80
N PRO A 136 -0.85 10.55 -19.91
CA PRO A 136 -1.98 10.07 -20.70
C PRO A 136 -1.71 10.04 -22.22
N PHE A 137 -0.67 10.72 -22.71
CA PHE A 137 -0.38 10.89 -24.14
C PHE A 137 0.61 9.86 -24.73
N GLU A 138 1.36 9.13 -23.91
CA GLU A 138 2.29 8.09 -24.39
C GLU A 138 1.65 6.71 -24.61
N TYR A 139 0.38 6.51 -24.23
CA TYR A 139 -0.30 5.24 -24.45
C TYR A 139 -0.95 5.18 -25.84
N LYS A 140 -0.30 4.46 -26.76
CA LYS A 140 -0.98 3.86 -27.92
C LYS A 140 -1.78 2.67 -27.38
N GLU A 141 -3.08 2.66 -27.62
CA GLU A 141 -3.93 1.50 -27.30
C GLU A 141 -3.25 0.21 -27.80
N PRO A 142 -3.27 -0.89 -27.02
CA PRO A 142 -2.87 -2.18 -27.56
C PRO A 142 -3.78 -2.45 -28.77
N LYS A 143 -3.19 -2.52 -29.96
CA LYS A 143 -3.93 -2.85 -31.18
C LYS A 143 -4.68 -4.17 -30.96
N PRO A 144 -5.94 -4.25 -31.44
CA PRO A 144 -6.76 -5.46 -31.30
C PRO A 144 -6.13 -6.67 -31.98
#